data_AF-A0AAU3UEP5-F1
#
_entry.id   AF-A0AAU3UEP5-F1
#
_cell.length_a   1.000
_cell.length_b   1.000
_cell.length_c   1.000
_cell.angle_alpha   90.00
_cell.angle_beta   90.00
_cell.angle_gamma   90.00
#
_symmetry.space_group_name_H-M   'P 1'
#
loop_
_entity.id
_entity.type
_entity.pdbx_description
1 polymer ?
#
loop_
_entity_poly.entity_id
_entity_poly.type
_entity_poly.pdbx_seq_one_letter_code
_entity_poly.pdbx_strand_id
1 'polypeptide(L)' 'MESDDANLESLRSTLSCVYLKLEAESLTEPDRVELIARAEVVQDQVDAIQDVVDDDELARPGAAPVPPSSDDRLF' A
#
# COMPACT_ATOMS: atom_id res chain seq x y z
N MET A 1 10.49 -9.28 -1.61
CA MET A 1 9.77 -8.03 -1.84
C MET A 1 8.72 -8.16 -2.94
N GLU A 2 8.88 -9.06 -3.93
CA GLU A 2 7.82 -9.40 -4.91
C GLU A 2 6.52 -10.01 -4.32
N SER A 3 6.53 -10.45 -3.06
CA SER A 3 5.38 -11.12 -2.44
C SER A 3 4.40 -10.18 -1.75
N ASP A 4 4.85 -9.00 -1.33
CA ASP A 4 4.01 -8.01 -0.65
C ASP A 4 3.14 -7.25 -1.66
N ASP A 5 3.72 -6.90 -2.80
CA ASP A 5 3.03 -6.24 -3.91
C ASP A 5 1.97 -7.15 -4.56
N ALA A 6 2.31 -8.42 -4.79
CA ALA A 6 1.37 -9.43 -5.30
C ALA A 6 0.21 -9.70 -4.34
N ASN A 7 0.43 -9.57 -3.03
CA ASN A 7 -0.62 -9.72 -2.02
C ASN A 7 -1.57 -8.50 -2.02
N LEU A 8 -1.01 -7.29 -2.10
CA LEU A 8 -1.78 -6.05 -2.24
C LEU A 8 -2.66 -6.07 -3.49
N GLU A 9 -2.10 -6.49 -4.64
CA GLU A 9 -2.87 -6.61 -5.88
C GLU A 9 -4.00 -7.64 -5.77
N SER A 10 -3.75 -8.79 -5.11
CA SER A 10 -4.77 -9.80 -4.83
C SER A 10 -5.90 -9.25 -3.95
N LEU A 11 -5.55 -8.45 -2.94
CA LEU A 11 -6.52 -7.82 -2.04
C LEU A 11 -7.36 -6.77 -2.76
N ARG A 12 -6.74 -5.97 -3.63
CA ARG A 12 -7.44 -5.01 -4.52
C ARG A 12 -8.40 -5.72 -5.48
N SER A 13 -7.97 -6.82 -6.09
CA SER A 13 -8.80 -7.63 -6.97
C SER A 13 -10.01 -8.23 -6.23
N THR A 14 -9.78 -8.73 -5.01
CA THR A 14 -10.84 -9.23 -4.13
C THR A 14 -11.84 -8.14 -3.77
N LEU A 15 -11.37 -6.93 -3.44
CA LEU A 15 -12.22 -5.79 -3.10
C LEU A 15 -13.07 -5.34 -4.30
N SER A 16 -12.48 -5.30 -5.50
CA SER A 16 -13.23 -5.01 -6.74
C SER A 16 -14.33 -6.03 -6.99
N CYS A 17 -14.06 -7.32 -6.77
CA CYS A 17 -15.05 -8.38 -6.87
C CYS A 17 -16.21 -8.19 -5.87
N VAL A 18 -15.91 -7.75 -4.64
CA VAL A 18 -16.93 -7.43 -3.63
C VAL A 18 -17.83 -6.30 -4.11
N TYR A 19 -17.27 -5.20 -4.63
CA TYR A 19 -18.08 -4.08 -5.17
C TYR A 19 -19.01 -4.53 -6.29
N LEU A 20 -18.50 -5.27 -7.27
CA LEU A 20 -19.33 -5.81 -8.37
C LEU A 20 -20.47 -6.69 -7.85
N LYS A 21 -20.21 -7.47 -6.80
CA LYS A 21 -21.23 -8.32 -6.18
C LYS A 21 -22.27 -7.51 -5.41
N LEU A 22 -21.86 -6.48 -4.68
CA LEU A 22 -22.76 -5.54 -3.99
C LEU A 22 -23.65 -4.73 -4.96
N GLU A 23 -23.18 -4.50 -6.18
CA GLU A 23 -23.98 -3.88 -7.24
C GLU A 23 -24.96 -4.85 -7.92
N ALA A 24 -24.55 -6.10 -8.09
CA ALA A 24 -25.37 -7.14 -8.72
C ALA A 24 -26.43 -7.75 -7.79
N GLU A 25 -26.22 -7.67 -6.47
CA GLU A 25 -27.12 -8.25 -5.47
C GLU A 25 -28.21 -7.25 -5.07
N SER A 26 -29.47 -7.70 -5.07
CA SER A 26 -30.63 -6.91 -4.59
C SER A 26 -30.62 -6.81 -3.06
N LEU A 27 -29.57 -6.19 -2.51
CA LEU A 27 -29.47 -5.83 -1.11
C LEU A 27 -30.45 -4.69 -0.82
N THR A 28 -30.93 -4.65 0.43
CA THR A 28 -31.66 -3.47 0.88
C THR A 28 -30.68 -2.29 0.94
N GLU A 29 -31.15 -1.07 0.64
CA GLU A 29 -30.30 0.13 0.66
C GLU A 29 -29.44 0.28 1.94
N PRO A 30 -29.94 0.04 3.17
CA PRO A 30 -29.09 0.16 4.36
C PRO A 30 -27.94 -0.86 4.41
N ASP A 31 -28.18 -2.12 4.03
CA ASP A 31 -27.14 -3.16 4.02
C ASP A 31 -26.07 -2.87 2.96
N ARG A 32 -26.48 -2.38 1.78
CA ARG A 32 -25.55 -2.01 0.70
C ARG A 32 -24.66 -0.84 1.11
N VAL A 33 -25.23 0.18 1.74
CA VAL A 33 -24.47 1.36 2.21
C VAL A 33 -23.48 0.98 3.31
N GLU A 34 -23.88 0.13 4.26
CA GLU A 34 -22.97 -0.32 5.32
C GLU A 34 -21.80 -1.14 4.76
N LEU A 35 -22.04 -2.01 3.79
CA LEU A 35 -21.01 -2.81 3.15
C LEU A 35 -20.06 -1.97 2.29
N ILE A 36 -20.57 -0.96 1.58
CA ILE A 36 -19.73 0.01 0.85
C ILE A 36 -18.85 0.79 1.83
N ALA A 37 -19.40 1.32 2.91
CA ALA A 37 -18.63 2.08 3.90
C ALA A 37 -17.51 1.22 4.54
N ARG A 38 -17.78 -0.06 4.80
CA ARG A 38 -16.75 -0.99 5.27
C ARG A 38 -15.69 -1.28 4.21
N ALA A 39 -16.08 -1.42 2.95
CA ALA A 39 -15.16 -1.63 1.83
C ALA A 39 -14.26 -0.41 1.59
N GLU A 40 -14.78 0.80 1.74
CA GLU A 40 -13.99 2.05 1.68
C GLU A 40 -12.94 2.10 2.79
N VAL A 41 -13.31 1.77 4.04
CA VAL A 41 -12.34 1.70 5.14
C VAL A 41 -11.22 0.69 4.89
N VAL A 42 -11.55 -0.46 4.29
CA VAL A 42 -10.53 -1.46 3.91
C VAL A 42 -9.63 -0.92 2.80
N GLN A 43 -10.18 -0.16 1.85
CA GLN A 43 -9.38 0.47 0.80
C GLN A 43 -8.39 1.49 1.36
N ASP A 44 -8.84 2.39 2.24
CA ASP A 44 -7.97 3.35 2.94
C ASP A 44 -6.82 2.65 3.70
N GLN A 45 -7.11 1.51 4.33
CA GLN A 45 -6.08 0.73 5.03
C GLN A 45 -5.07 0.10 4.06
N VAL A 46 -5.54 -0.39 2.91
CA VAL A 46 -4.69 -0.95 1.85
C VAL A 46 -3.77 0.11 1.27
N ASP A 47 -4.30 1.30 0.98
CA ASP A 47 -3.52 2.41 0.45
C ASP A 47 -2.50 2.92 1.49
N ALA A 48 -2.86 2.98 2.78
CA ALA A 48 -1.91 3.33 3.85
C ALA A 48 -0.79 2.30 4.03
N ILE A 49 -1.06 1.01 3.83
CA ILE A 49 -0.02 -0.03 3.88
C ILE A 49 0.92 0.11 2.68
N GLN A 50 0.38 0.39 1.49
CA GLN A 50 1.20 0.57 0.30
C GLN A 50 2.11 1.80 0.42
N ASP A 51 1.58 2.93 0.91
CA ASP A 51 2.35 4.16 1.17
C ASP A 51 3.56 3.89 2.09
N VAL A 52 3.37 3.13 3.17
CA VAL A 52 4.46 2.73 4.08
C VAL A 52 5.47 1.80 3.42
N VAL A 53 5.03 0.86 2.57
CA VAL A 53 5.92 -0.06 1.84
C VAL A 53 6.76 0.70 0.81
N ASP A 54 6.16 1.65 0.08
CA ASP A 54 6.84 2.51 -0.88
C ASP A 54 7.85 3.45 -0.18
N ASP A 55 7.49 4.03 0.97
CA ASP A 55 8.41 4.87 1.77
C ASP A 55 9.59 4.06 2.35
N ASP A 56 9.38 2.80 2.77
CA ASP A 56 10.47 1.92 3.26
C ASP A 56 11.41 1.49 2.12
N GLU A 57 10.89 1.33 0.90
CA GLU A 57 11.70 1.09 -0.30
C GLU A 57 12.56 2.31 -0.67
N LEU A 58 12.01 3.53 -0.55
CA LEU A 58 12.74 4.79 -0.73
C LEU A 58 13.74 5.08 0.41
N ALA A 59 13.48 4.56 1.61
CA ALA A 59 14.35 4.68 2.77
C ALA A 59 15.54 3.72 2.73
N ARG A 60 15.63 2.79 1.77
CA ARG A 60 16.80 1.93 1.59
C ARG A 60 17.96 2.78 1.05
N PRO A 61 18.90 3.25 1.90
CA PRO A 61 19.99 4.05 1.43
C PRO A 61 20.92 3.09 0.70
N GLY A 62 21.07 3.28 -0.61
CA GLY A 62 22.31 2.91 -1.27
C GLY A 62 23.47 3.33 -0.37
N ALA A 63 24.46 2.45 -0.26
CA ALA A 63 25.71 2.61 0.49
C ALA A 63 26.03 4.07 0.82
N ALA A 64 26.14 4.34 2.13
CA ALA A 64 26.48 5.62 2.72
C ALA A 64 27.35 6.51 1.82
N PRO A 65 27.07 7.82 1.71
CA PRO A 65 28.05 8.74 1.15
C PRO A 65 29.25 8.73 2.11
N VAL A 66 30.27 7.94 1.78
CA VAL A 66 31.58 8.04 2.41
C VAL A 66 32.04 9.47 2.15
N PRO A 67 32.18 10.33 3.17
CA PRO A 67 32.79 11.63 2.92
C PRO A 67 34.22 11.36 2.43
N PRO A 68 34.69 12.02 1.35
CA PRO A 68 36.09 11.91 0.99
C PRO A 68 36.92 12.36 2.19
N SER A 69 37.68 11.44 2.75
CA SER A 69 38.65 11.68 3.82
C SER A 69 39.65 12.72 3.33
N SER A 70 39.36 13.99 3.57
CA SER A 70 40.32 15.09 3.46
C SER A 70 41.21 15.05 4.70
N ASP A 71 42.21 14.17 4.72
CA ASP A 71 43.35 14.32 5.64
C ASP A 71 44.59 14.56 4.78
N ASP A 72 44.65 15.82 4.33
CA ASP A 72 45.80 16.48 3.72
C ASP A 72 46.86 16.66 4.81
N ARG A 73 47.73 15.65 5.00
CA ARG A 73 48.92 15.79 5.86
C ARG A 73 50.10 16.30 5.06
N LEU A 74 50.08 17.59 4.78
CA LEU A 74 51.29 18.39 4.64
C LEU A 74 51.80 18.75 6.04
N PHE A 75 53.12 18.86 6.16
CA PHE A 75 53.99 19.09 7.35
C PHE A 75 54.55 17.85 8.03
#